data_AF-A0A0F3IK42-F1
#
_entry.id   AF-A0A0F3IK42-F1
#
_cell.length_a   1.000
_cell.length_b   1.000
_cell.length_c   1.000
_cell.angle_alpha   90.00
_cell.angle_beta   90.00
_cell.angle_gamma   90.00
#
_symmetry.space_group_name_H-M   'P 1'
#
loop_
_entity.id
_entity.type
_entity.pdbx_description
1 polymer ?
#
loop_
_entity_poly.entity_id
_entity_poly.type
_entity_poly.pdbx_seq_one_letter_code
_entity_poly.pdbx_strand_id
1 'polypeptide(L)'
;MTATGKGQFLTASSGDASGLKLLVDGTTLGDRGTVTFSRSILDKLSATIDSLLSTNGSLNSRTSGLQNDLSEVAKAKTALNERMEKYQQRLLAQFNAMDQLIGSMQATSSFLTQQITAYNNANSNN
;
A
#
# COMPACT_ATOMS: atom_id res chain seq x y z
N MET A 1 -35.54 23.01 15.50
CA MET A 1 -36.33 22.54 14.33
C MET A 1 -37.36 23.61 14.04
N THR A 2 -37.34 24.19 12.85
CA THR A 2 -38.29 25.24 12.49
C THR A 2 -39.37 24.63 11.59
N ALA A 3 -40.64 24.80 11.98
CA ALA A 3 -41.77 24.42 11.15
C ALA A 3 -42.46 25.70 10.66
N THR A 4 -42.79 25.73 9.37
CA THR A 4 -43.50 26.84 8.75
C THR A 4 -44.98 26.47 8.66
N GLY A 5 -45.84 27.29 9.26
CA GLY A 5 -47.28 27.16 9.16
C GLY A 5 -47.84 27.96 7.97
N LYS A 6 -48.63 27.32 7.10
CA LYS A 6 -49.49 28.00 6.11
C LYS A 6 -50.93 27.48 6.25
N GLY A 7 -51.80 28.33 6.79
CA GLY A 7 -53.19 27.96 7.08
C GLY A 7 -53.26 26.82 8.09
N GLN A 8 -53.90 25.71 7.70
CA GLN A 8 -54.04 24.52 8.53
C GLN A 8 -52.86 23.54 8.38
N PHE A 9 -51.89 23.84 7.51
CA PHE A 9 -50.75 22.97 7.26
C PHE A 9 -49.51 23.44 8.01
N LEU A 10 -48.91 22.54 8.77
CA LEU A 10 -47.60 22.72 9.37
C LEU A 10 -46.60 21.87 8.59
N THR A 11 -45.61 22.51 7.96
CA THR A 11 -44.54 21.80 7.24
C THR A 11 -43.23 22.02 7.97
N ALA A 12 -42.55 20.94 8.34
CA ALA A 12 -41.20 21.01 8.88
C ALA A 12 -40.24 21.46 7.76
N SER A 13 -39.56 22.59 7.96
CA SER A 13 -38.73 23.24 6.93
C SER A 13 -37.23 22.98 7.11
N SER A 14 -36.82 22.34 8.21
CA SER A 14 -35.41 22.02 8.47
C SER A 14 -35.23 20.87 9.46
N GLY A 15 -34.13 20.14 9.32
CA GLY A 15 -33.75 19.01 10.19
C GLY A 15 -34.33 17.67 9.76
N ASP A 16 -34.23 16.66 10.63
CA ASP A 16 -34.61 15.27 10.34
C ASP A 16 -36.08 15.07 9.93
N ALA A 17 -36.96 16.01 10.27
CA ALA A 17 -38.38 15.96 9.91
C ALA A 17 -38.70 16.74 8.62
N SER A 18 -37.69 17.28 7.92
CA SER A 18 -37.89 18.08 6.72
C SER A 18 -38.70 17.33 5.66
N GLY A 19 -39.79 17.95 5.18
CA GLY A 19 -40.72 17.33 4.24
C GLY A 19 -41.97 16.71 4.88
N LEU A 20 -42.01 16.57 6.20
CA LEU A 20 -43.21 16.17 6.93
C LEU A 20 -44.25 17.31 6.88
N LYS A 21 -45.47 17.01 6.40
CA LYS A 21 -46.60 17.93 6.31
C LYS A 21 -47.74 17.41 7.18
N LEU A 22 -48.13 18.19 8.17
CA LEU A 22 -49.23 17.89 9.07
C LEU A 22 -50.41 18.80 8.73
N LEU A 23 -51.62 18.24 8.67
CA LEU A 23 -52.87 19.00 8.64
C LEU A 23 -53.36 19.12 10.09
N VAL A 24 -53.78 20.31 10.50
CA VAL A 24 -54.25 20.56 11.87
C VAL A 24 -55.67 21.13 11.85
N ASP A 25 -56.65 20.23 12.00
CA ASP A 25 -58.09 20.51 11.83
C ASP A 25 -58.78 21.17 13.04
N GLY A 26 -58.02 21.61 14.05
CA GLY A 26 -58.56 22.25 15.25
C GLY A 26 -59.09 23.66 14.98
N THR A 27 -60.32 23.95 15.41
CA THR A 27 -60.99 25.27 15.27
C THR A 27 -60.85 26.16 16.51
N THR A 28 -60.31 25.65 17.61
CA THR A 28 -60.10 26.36 18.88
C THR A 28 -58.62 26.78 19.06
N LEU A 29 -58.39 27.91 19.72
CA LEU A 29 -57.04 28.37 20.11
C LEU A 29 -56.57 27.62 21.36
N GLY A 30 -55.42 26.96 21.28
CA GLY A 30 -54.83 26.15 22.36
C GLY A 30 -53.64 25.32 21.88
N ASP A 31 -53.00 24.62 22.82
CA ASP A 31 -51.92 23.66 22.54
C ASP A 31 -52.47 22.48 21.70
N ARG A 32 -51.78 22.12 20.63
CA ARG A 32 -52.22 21.14 19.60
C ARG A 32 -51.52 19.79 19.73
N GLY A 33 -50.85 19.57 20.85
CA GLY A 33 -50.15 18.34 21.17
C GLY A 33 -48.76 18.24 20.53
N THR A 34 -48.02 17.23 20.96
CA THR A 34 -46.66 16.97 20.49
C THR A 34 -46.66 15.87 19.43
N VAL A 35 -45.99 16.12 18.31
CA VAL A 35 -45.74 15.10 17.29
C VAL A 35 -44.31 14.62 17.43
N THR A 36 -44.15 13.31 17.69
CA THR A 36 -42.85 12.66 17.78
C THR A 36 -42.54 11.96 16.46
N PHE A 37 -41.46 12.38 15.80
CA PHE A 37 -40.94 11.73 14.61
C PHE A 37 -39.73 10.85 14.97
N SER A 38 -39.73 9.59 14.54
CA SER A 38 -38.63 8.65 14.74
C SER A 38 -38.01 8.26 13.41
N ARG A 39 -36.69 8.43 13.25
CA ARG A 39 -35.94 7.94 12.09
C ARG A 39 -36.00 6.41 12.03
N SER A 40 -36.39 5.88 10.88
CA SER A 40 -36.48 4.45 10.62
C SER A 40 -35.10 3.78 10.69
N ILE A 41 -35.05 2.52 11.11
CA ILE A 41 -33.81 1.71 11.13
C ILE A 41 -33.16 1.62 9.74
N LEU A 42 -33.98 1.63 8.69
CA LEU A 42 -33.55 1.60 7.29
C LEU A 42 -32.75 2.85 6.89
N ASP A 43 -33.11 4.04 7.35
CA ASP A 43 -32.36 5.27 7.04
C ASP A 43 -30.96 5.24 7.66
N LYS A 44 -30.85 4.70 8.87
CA LYS A 44 -29.55 4.54 9.55
C LYS A 44 -28.68 3.50 8.84
N LEU A 45 -29.28 2.42 8.36
CA LEU A 45 -28.60 1.40 7.58
C LEU A 45 -28.11 1.97 6.25
N SER A 46 -28.95 2.68 5.51
CA SER A 46 -28.57 3.33 4.24
C SER A 46 -27.44 4.33 4.45
N ALA A 47 -27.53 5.21 5.46
CA ALA A 47 -26.46 6.15 5.76
C ALA A 47 -25.12 5.47 6.12
N THR A 48 -25.16 4.30 6.76
CA THR A 48 -23.96 3.51 7.08
C THR A 48 -23.38 2.86 5.82
N ILE A 49 -24.22 2.30 4.97
CA ILE A 49 -23.82 1.73 3.68
C ILE A 49 -23.20 2.82 2.79
N ASP A 50 -23.84 3.98 2.70
CA ASP A 50 -23.34 5.14 1.95
C ASP A 50 -22.00 5.61 2.49
N SER A 51 -21.81 5.65 3.82
CA SER A 51 -20.53 5.99 4.43
C SER A 51 -19.43 4.99 4.08
N LEU A 52 -19.74 3.69 4.07
CA LEU A 52 -18.79 2.62 3.72
C LEU A 52 -18.41 2.64 2.23
N LEU A 53 -19.38 2.93 1.35
CA LEU A 53 -19.22 2.97 -0.11
C LEU A 53 -18.74 4.33 -0.63
N SER A 54 -18.75 5.37 0.21
CA SER A 54 -18.27 6.70 -0.17
C SER A 54 -16.82 6.66 -0.65
N THR A 55 -16.42 7.66 -1.44
CA THR A 55 -15.04 7.78 -1.95
C THR A 55 -13.99 7.81 -0.83
N ASN A 56 -14.35 8.33 0.36
CA ASN A 56 -13.51 8.35 1.56
C ASN A 56 -13.91 7.26 2.57
N GLY A 57 -14.71 6.29 2.15
CA GLY A 57 -15.20 5.20 2.97
C GLY A 57 -14.09 4.19 3.28
N SER A 58 -14.27 3.44 4.36
CA SER A 58 -13.31 2.44 4.85
C SER A 58 -12.93 1.40 3.79
N LEU A 59 -13.88 1.02 2.90
CA LEU A 59 -13.62 0.09 1.80
C LEU A 59 -12.69 0.67 0.75
N ASN A 60 -12.88 1.94 0.39
CA ASN A 60 -12.01 2.62 -0.56
C ASN A 60 -10.61 2.79 0.04
N SER A 61 -10.50 3.27 1.28
CA SER A 61 -9.21 3.40 1.98
C SER A 61 -8.44 2.08 2.07
N ARG A 62 -9.13 0.96 2.34
CA ARG A 62 -8.51 -0.37 2.33
C ARG A 62 -8.03 -0.76 0.94
N THR A 63 -8.84 -0.51 -0.09
CA THR A 63 -8.47 -0.80 -1.49
C THR A 63 -7.24 0.02 -1.91
N SER A 64 -7.23 1.32 -1.63
CA SER A 64 -6.08 2.19 -1.91
C SER A 64 -4.84 1.76 -1.14
N GLY A 65 -4.98 1.39 0.14
CA GLY A 65 -3.88 0.87 0.95
C GLY A 65 -3.27 -0.38 0.33
N LEU A 66 -4.10 -1.36 -0.04
CA LEU A 66 -3.63 -2.59 -0.70
C LEU A 66 -2.97 -2.32 -2.05
N GLN A 67 -3.48 -1.35 -2.82
CA GLN A 67 -2.88 -0.97 -4.11
C GLN A 67 -1.51 -0.31 -3.93
N ASN A 68 -1.34 0.49 -2.87
CA ASN A 68 -0.05 1.08 -2.50
C ASN A 68 0.92 0.00 -2.04
N ASP A 69 0.50 -0.90 -1.16
CA ASP A 69 1.32 -2.03 -0.70
C ASP A 69 1.79 -2.89 -1.89
N LEU A 70 0.91 -3.16 -2.85
CA LEU A 70 1.26 -3.87 -4.08
C LEU A 70 2.33 -3.14 -4.89
N SER A 71 2.22 -1.81 -5.01
CA SER A 71 3.21 -0.99 -5.71
C SER A 71 4.57 -1.01 -5.00
N GLU A 72 4.58 -0.88 -3.68
CA GLU A 72 5.82 -0.91 -2.89
C GLU A 72 6.49 -2.30 -2.95
N VAL A 73 5.72 -3.38 -2.90
CA VAL A 73 6.23 -4.74 -3.10
C VAL A 73 6.81 -4.91 -4.50
N ALA A 74 6.18 -4.36 -5.53
CA ALA A 74 6.70 -4.41 -6.89
C ALA A 74 8.05 -3.67 -7.01
N LYS A 75 8.16 -2.46 -6.43
CA LYS A 75 9.42 -1.70 -6.38
C LYS A 75 10.52 -2.46 -5.64
N ALA A 76 10.20 -3.05 -4.48
CA ALA A 76 11.14 -3.84 -3.69
C ALA A 76 11.67 -5.06 -4.46
N LYS A 77 10.79 -5.74 -5.23
CA LYS A 77 11.18 -6.86 -6.10
C LYS A 77 12.15 -6.40 -7.20
N THR A 78 11.86 -5.29 -7.87
CA THR A 78 12.76 -4.75 -8.91
C THR A 78 14.13 -4.39 -8.33
N ALA A 79 14.17 -3.67 -7.20
CA ALA A 79 15.41 -3.30 -6.55
C ALA A 79 16.22 -4.54 -6.09
N LEU A 80 15.54 -5.59 -5.60
CA LEU A 80 16.18 -6.85 -5.25
C LEU A 80 16.79 -7.54 -6.48
N ASN A 81 16.06 -7.60 -7.59
CA ASN A 81 16.56 -8.20 -8.83
C ASN A 81 17.82 -7.47 -9.34
N GLU A 82 17.81 -6.13 -9.34
CA GLU A 82 18.99 -5.34 -9.71
C GLU A 82 20.19 -5.61 -8.79
N ARG A 83 19.95 -5.74 -7.48
CA ARG A 83 20.99 -6.08 -6.51
C ARG A 83 21.55 -7.49 -6.75
N MET A 84 20.69 -8.45 -7.04
CA MET A 84 21.07 -9.83 -7.35
C MET A 84 21.89 -9.90 -8.63
N GLU A 85 21.51 -9.16 -9.67
CA GLU A 85 22.26 -9.08 -10.92
C GLU A 85 23.66 -8.48 -10.71
N LYS A 86 23.76 -7.34 -10.01
CA LYS A 86 25.05 -6.75 -9.64
C LYS A 86 25.91 -7.69 -8.81
N TYR A 87 25.29 -8.44 -7.89
CA TYR A 87 25.97 -9.42 -7.08
C TYR A 87 26.53 -10.57 -7.92
N GLN A 88 25.74 -11.10 -8.86
CA GLN A 88 26.15 -12.14 -9.79
C GLN A 88 27.32 -11.67 -10.67
N GLN A 89 27.21 -10.47 -11.27
CA GLN A 89 28.28 -9.90 -12.09
C GLN A 89 29.59 -9.76 -11.29
N ARG A 90 29.49 -9.27 -10.04
CA ARG A 90 30.65 -9.16 -9.16
C ARG A 90 31.25 -10.54 -8.83
N LEU A 91 30.43 -11.54 -8.56
CA LEU A 91 30.90 -12.90 -8.27
C LEU A 91 31.61 -13.52 -9.49
N LEU A 92 31.05 -13.35 -10.69
CA LEU A 92 31.69 -13.80 -11.94
C LEU A 92 33.02 -13.09 -12.18
N ALA A 93 33.09 -11.78 -11.95
CA ALA A 93 34.34 -11.03 -12.07
C ALA A 93 35.40 -11.51 -11.07
N GLN A 94 34.99 -11.78 -9.82
CA GLN A 94 35.88 -12.34 -8.80
C GLN A 94 36.36 -13.74 -9.17
N PHE A 95 35.46 -14.60 -9.67
CA PHE A 95 35.81 -15.95 -10.12
C PHE A 95 36.83 -15.92 -11.26
N ASN A 96 36.57 -15.13 -12.30
CA ASN A 96 37.50 -14.98 -13.44
C ASN A 96 38.88 -14.43 -12.99
N ALA A 97 38.89 -13.46 -12.06
CA ALA A 97 40.14 -12.95 -11.50
C ALA A 97 40.89 -14.01 -10.68
N MET A 98 40.17 -14.85 -9.93
CA MET A 98 40.77 -15.98 -9.21
C MET A 98 41.36 -17.01 -10.17
N ASP A 99 40.67 -17.35 -11.26
CA ASP A 99 41.19 -18.28 -12.28
C ASP A 99 42.47 -17.76 -12.94
N GLN A 100 42.51 -16.46 -13.26
CA GLN A 100 43.72 -15.81 -13.79
C GLN A 100 44.86 -15.82 -12.77
N LEU A 101 44.56 -15.50 -11.51
CA LEU A 101 45.56 -15.53 -10.44
C LEU A 101 46.11 -16.94 -10.25
N ILE A 102 45.27 -17.96 -10.21
CA ILE A 102 45.69 -19.36 -10.10
C ILE A 102 46.59 -19.75 -11.28
N GLY A 103 46.20 -19.39 -12.51
CA GLY A 103 47.03 -19.62 -13.70
C GLY A 103 48.40 -18.94 -13.60
N SER A 104 48.46 -17.70 -13.12
CA SER A 104 49.71 -16.98 -12.89
C SER A 104 50.59 -17.60 -11.80
N MET A 105 49.97 -18.09 -10.72
CA MET A 105 50.67 -18.77 -9.62
C MET A 105 51.22 -20.11 -10.09
N GLN A 106 50.48 -20.86 -10.90
CA GLN A 106 50.95 -22.11 -11.50
C GLN A 106 52.15 -21.87 -12.43
N ALA A 107 52.09 -20.85 -13.29
CA ALA A 107 53.19 -20.46 -14.16
C ALA A 107 54.43 -20.05 -13.35
N THR A 108 54.23 -19.29 -12.27
CA THR A 108 55.31 -18.88 -11.35
C THR A 108 55.94 -20.09 -10.66
N SER A 109 55.12 -21.03 -10.18
CA SER A 109 55.60 -22.28 -9.55
C SER A 109 56.44 -23.13 -10.52
N SER A 110 55.99 -23.27 -11.77
CA SER A 110 56.74 -23.95 -12.82
C SER A 110 58.07 -23.25 -13.12
N PHE A 111 58.07 -21.92 -13.25
CA PHE A 111 59.29 -21.14 -13.46
C PHE A 111 60.29 -21.31 -12.32
N LEU A 112 59.84 -21.20 -11.05
CA LEU A 112 60.68 -21.40 -9.88
C LEU A 112 61.27 -22.82 -9.82
N THR A 113 60.45 -23.84 -10.12
CA THR A 113 60.91 -25.24 -10.18
C THR A 113 61.98 -25.43 -11.25
N GLN A 114 61.80 -24.82 -12.42
CA GLN A 114 62.74 -24.90 -13.53
C GLN A 114 64.06 -24.18 -13.20
N GLN A 115 63.99 -23.03 -12.52
CA GLN A 115 65.16 -22.28 -12.04
C GLN A 115 65.95 -23.05 -10.98
N ILE A 116 65.27 -23.69 -10.02
CA ILE A 116 65.92 -24.53 -8.99
C ILE A 116 66.60 -25.74 -9.64
N THR A 117 65.92 -26.40 -10.58
CA THR A 117 66.48 -27.55 -11.30
C THR A 117 67.71 -27.14 -12.12
N ALA A 118 67.66 -26.00 -12.81
CA ALA A 118 68.79 -25.46 -13.54
C ALA A 118 69.98 -25.14 -12.62
N TYR A 119 69.72 -24.54 -11.45
CA TYR A 119 70.76 -24.28 -10.45
C TYR A 119 71.41 -25.55 -9.91
N ASN A 120 70.62 -26.57 -9.56
CA ASN A 120 71.13 -27.86 -9.07
C ASN A 120 71.97 -28.59 -10.12
N ASN A 121 71.55 -28.57 -11.40
CA ASN A 121 72.31 -29.18 -12.49
C ASN A 121 73.61 -28.42 -12.79
N ALA A 122 73.59 -27.09 -12.74
CA ALA A 122 74.79 -26.28 -12.92
C ALA A 122 75.82 -26.52 -11.79
N ASN A 123 75.37 -26.77 -10.56
CA ASN A 123 76.23 -27.07 -9.42
C ASN A 123 76.73 -28.54 -9.39
N SER A 124 76.07 -29.46 -10.09
CA SER A 124 76.48 -30.87 -10.19
C SER A 124 77.54 -31.13 -11.28
N ASN A 125 77.75 -30.18 -12.20
CA ASN A 125 78.68 -30.31 -13.32
C ASN A 125 80.03 -29.60 -13.08
N ASN A 126 80.34 -29.24 -11.83
CA ASN A 126 81.62 -28.68 -11.37
C ASN A 126 82.09 -29.42 -10.12
#